data_AF-A0A367FYU0-F1
#
_entry.id   AF-A0A367FYU0-F1
#
_cell.length_a   1.000
_cell.length_b   1.000
_cell.length_c   1.000
_cell.angle_alpha   90.00
_cell.angle_beta   90.00
_cell.angle_gamma   90.00
#
_symmetry.space_group_name_H-M   'P 1'
#
loop_
_entity.id
_entity.type
_entity.pdbx_description
1 polymer ?
#
loop_
_entity_poly.entity_id
_entity_poly.type
_entity_poly.pdbx_seq_one_letter_code
_entity_poly.pdbx_strand_id
1 'polypeptide(L)'
;MFDKQYRFKGSHAVRVTKLTSIFESIKGIPTKVFERNVDVLCNAPLIGFLYNRTAELDNTKNPTTGEVDTTNIMGDRVIYSSEEMLFNFRLIMLLDSVYEPDAQKRLDKAFRKHEPADEEHYDSYVRGGVDVLYEKLVDGATSTDDFVNRLSDFITEFDERFNADISDEALAKCFIPSENNN
;
A
#
# COMPACT_ATOMS: atom_id res chain seq x y z
N MET A 1 13.97 8.09 4.40
CA MET A 1 12.76 7.81 3.60
C MET A 1 11.67 8.89 3.62
N PHE A 2 10.94 9.14 4.71
CA PHE A 2 9.68 9.91 4.72
C PHE A 2 9.78 11.36 5.23
N ASP A 3 10.77 12.11 4.76
CA ASP A 3 11.09 13.47 5.20
C ASP A 3 10.90 14.55 4.12
N LYS A 4 10.39 14.15 2.94
CA LYS A 4 10.23 15.01 1.77
C LYS A 4 8.93 14.71 1.04
N GLN A 5 8.61 15.55 0.06
CA GLN A 5 7.46 15.32 -0.82
C GLN A 5 7.53 13.94 -1.50
N TYR A 6 6.36 13.31 -1.66
CA TYR A 6 6.21 12.08 -2.42
C TYR A 6 5.48 12.36 -3.73
N ARG A 7 5.81 11.63 -4.79
CA ARG A 7 5.21 11.79 -6.11
C ARG A 7 4.92 10.44 -6.74
N PHE A 8 3.63 10.14 -6.91
CA PHE A 8 3.20 9.11 -7.84
C PHE A 8 3.44 9.56 -9.27
N LYS A 9 3.77 8.61 -10.16
CA LYS A 9 4.10 8.85 -11.57
C LYS A 9 3.36 7.91 -12.50
N GLY A 10 3.13 8.35 -13.73
CA GLY A 10 2.56 7.56 -14.81
C GLY A 10 1.18 7.01 -14.46
N SER A 11 0.94 5.74 -14.76
CA SER A 11 -0.31 5.02 -14.46
C SER A 11 -0.72 5.14 -12.99
N HIS A 12 0.22 5.04 -12.05
CA HIS A 12 -0.08 5.13 -10.61
C HIS A 12 -0.54 6.54 -10.21
N ALA A 13 -0.01 7.59 -10.85
CA ALA A 13 -0.52 8.96 -10.62
C ALA A 13 -2.00 9.06 -11.01
N VAL A 14 -2.37 8.53 -12.17
CA VAL A 14 -3.74 8.53 -12.67
C VAL A 14 -4.66 7.70 -11.76
N ARG A 15 -4.21 6.51 -11.33
CA ARG A 15 -4.96 5.63 -10.43
C ARG A 15 -5.20 6.28 -9.06
N VAL A 16 -4.18 6.90 -8.45
CA VAL A 16 -4.34 7.62 -7.17
C VAL A 16 -5.33 8.77 -7.30
N THR A 17 -5.25 9.55 -8.39
CA THR A 17 -6.23 10.62 -8.65
C THR A 17 -7.66 10.08 -8.70
N LYS A 18 -7.88 8.92 -9.33
CA LYS A 18 -9.21 8.28 -9.36
C LYS A 18 -9.63 7.74 -7.99
N LEU A 19 -8.73 7.14 -7.22
CA LEU A 19 -9.00 6.64 -5.87
C LEU A 19 -9.39 7.75 -4.87
N THR A 20 -8.93 8.97 -5.09
CA THR A 20 -9.27 10.14 -4.27
C THR A 20 -10.34 11.04 -4.88
N SER A 21 -10.84 10.69 -6.07
CA SER A 21 -11.93 11.41 -6.72
C SER A 21 -13.26 11.13 -6.04
N ILE A 22 -14.17 12.10 -6.12
CA ILE A 22 -15.55 11.94 -5.65
C ILE A 22 -16.26 11.00 -6.63
N PHE A 23 -16.74 9.86 -6.14
CA PHE A 23 -17.52 8.91 -6.92
C PHE A 23 -18.98 9.36 -7.02
N GLU A 24 -19.55 9.77 -5.89
CA GLU A 24 -20.92 10.27 -5.81
C GLU A 24 -21.12 11.18 -4.59
N SER A 25 -22.34 11.68 -4.43
CA SER A 25 -22.80 12.46 -3.29
C SER A 25 -23.93 11.72 -2.56
N ILE A 26 -23.60 10.81 -1.63
CA ILE A 26 -24.60 10.07 -0.86
C ILE A 26 -25.33 11.05 0.07
N LYS A 27 -26.62 11.27 -0.16
CA LYS A 27 -27.43 12.27 0.58
C LYS A 27 -26.83 13.68 0.56
N GLY A 28 -26.15 14.06 -0.52
CA GLY A 28 -25.47 15.36 -0.62
C GLY A 28 -24.06 15.39 -0.01
N ILE A 29 -23.53 14.26 0.46
CA ILE A 29 -22.18 14.14 1.01
C ILE A 29 -21.25 13.55 -0.05
N PRO A 30 -20.27 14.33 -0.58
CA PRO A 30 -19.30 13.81 -1.54
C PRO A 30 -18.52 12.64 -0.91
N THR A 31 -18.64 11.47 -1.52
CA THR A 31 -18.06 10.22 -1.03
C THR A 31 -16.85 9.87 -1.88
N LYS A 32 -15.73 9.61 -1.21
CA LYS A 32 -14.45 9.18 -1.78
C LYS A 32 -14.04 7.86 -1.15
N VAL A 33 -13.22 7.07 -1.85
CA VAL A 33 -12.57 5.90 -1.22
C VAL A 33 -11.54 6.38 -0.20
N PHE A 34 -10.66 7.29 -0.65
CA PHE A 34 -9.64 7.90 0.18
C PHE A 34 -9.83 9.42 0.17
N GLU A 35 -9.77 10.03 1.35
CA GLU A 35 -9.94 11.48 1.47
C GLU A 35 -8.77 12.24 0.85
N ARG A 36 -7.54 11.72 1.03
CA ARG A 36 -6.29 12.37 0.63
C ARG A 36 -5.34 11.38 -0.03
N ASN A 37 -4.48 11.89 -0.91
CA ASN A 37 -3.43 11.09 -1.56
C ASN A 37 -2.47 10.42 -0.55
N VAL A 38 -2.22 11.06 0.61
CA VAL A 38 -1.38 10.47 1.67
C VAL A 38 -2.02 9.24 2.29
N ASP A 39 -3.36 9.18 2.37
CA ASP A 39 -4.07 8.01 2.92
C ASP A 39 -3.88 6.80 1.99
N VAL A 40 -3.84 7.03 0.67
CA VAL A 40 -3.48 6.00 -0.31
C VAL A 40 -2.03 5.55 -0.10
N LEU A 41 -1.10 6.49 0.07
CA LEU A 41 0.33 6.18 0.25
C LEU A 41 0.59 5.39 1.55
N CYS A 42 -0.14 5.66 2.63
CA CYS A 42 -0.01 4.90 3.88
C CYS A 42 -0.53 3.45 3.73
N ASN A 43 -1.69 3.26 3.07
CA ASN A 43 -2.38 1.96 3.05
C ASN A 43 -1.96 1.05 1.89
N ALA A 44 -1.67 1.60 0.72
CA ALA A 44 -1.28 0.85 -0.47
C ALA A 44 -0.14 -0.17 -0.23
N PRO A 45 0.98 0.14 0.48
CA PRO A 45 2.05 -0.84 0.66
C PRO A 45 1.60 -2.10 1.41
N LEU A 46 0.69 -1.98 2.39
CA LEU A 46 0.13 -3.14 3.08
C LEU A 46 -0.73 -3.99 2.14
N ILE A 47 -1.56 -3.35 1.32
CA ILE A 47 -2.37 -4.04 0.30
C ILE A 47 -1.45 -4.72 -0.72
N GLY A 48 -0.42 -4.03 -1.23
CA GLY A 48 0.55 -4.60 -2.15
C GLY A 48 1.24 -5.82 -1.56
N PHE A 49 1.70 -5.72 -0.31
CA PHE A 49 2.36 -6.85 0.37
C PHE A 49 1.42 -8.03 0.58
N LEU A 50 0.23 -7.81 1.16
CA LEU A 50 -0.74 -8.88 1.44
C LEU A 50 -1.22 -9.60 0.17
N TYR A 51 -1.39 -8.88 -0.93
CA TYR A 51 -1.75 -9.45 -2.23
C TYR A 51 -0.55 -9.92 -3.05
N ASN A 52 0.67 -9.90 -2.50
CA ASN A 52 1.92 -10.23 -3.21
C ASN A 52 2.06 -9.51 -4.56
N ARG A 53 1.67 -8.24 -4.58
CA ARG A 53 1.66 -7.39 -5.77
C ARG A 53 2.70 -6.28 -5.65
N THR A 54 3.67 -6.31 -6.55
CA THR A 54 4.58 -5.21 -6.82
C THR A 54 4.31 -4.63 -8.22
N ALA A 55 4.76 -3.41 -8.46
CA ALA A 55 4.76 -2.81 -9.78
C ALA A 55 5.99 -1.92 -9.98
N GLU A 56 6.42 -1.82 -11.24
CA GLU A 56 7.56 -0.99 -11.65
C GLU A 56 7.18 0.50 -11.77
N LEU A 57 8.20 1.35 -11.77
CA LEU A 57 8.02 2.78 -12.04
C LEU A 57 7.56 3.00 -13.49
N ASP A 58 6.39 3.61 -13.65
CA ASP A 58 5.90 4.05 -14.95
C ASP A 58 6.34 5.49 -15.24
N ASN A 59 7.21 5.63 -16.25
CA ASN A 59 7.67 6.91 -16.78
C ASN A 59 7.14 7.17 -18.20
N THR A 60 6.07 6.50 -18.59
CA THR A 60 5.41 6.73 -19.87
C THR A 60 4.91 8.17 -19.93
N LYS A 61 5.28 8.87 -20.99
CA LYS A 61 4.84 10.25 -21.22
C LYS A 61 3.43 10.24 -21.79
N ASN A 62 2.59 11.11 -21.26
CA ASN A 62 1.27 11.37 -21.80
C ASN A 62 1.42 11.88 -23.25
N PRO A 63 0.79 11.23 -24.25
CA PRO A 63 0.92 11.62 -25.65
C PRO A 63 0.48 13.05 -25.95
N THR A 64 -0.42 13.60 -25.13
CA THR A 64 -0.99 14.94 -25.31
C THR A 64 -0.11 16.03 -24.70
N THR A 65 0.40 15.82 -23.48
CA THR A 65 1.20 16.84 -22.78
C THR A 65 2.71 16.69 -23.00
N GLY A 66 3.17 15.50 -23.41
CA GLY A 66 4.59 15.18 -23.52
C GLY A 66 5.32 14.99 -22.20
N GLU A 67 4.60 15.03 -21.08
CA GLU A 67 5.11 14.88 -19.71
C GLU A 67 4.62 13.58 -19.07
N VAL A 68 5.32 13.11 -18.04
CA VAL A 68 4.85 11.97 -17.23
C VAL A 68 3.80 12.50 -16.27
N ASP A 69 2.62 11.88 -16.23
CA ASP A 69 1.56 12.28 -15.29
C ASP A 69 2.05 12.14 -13.85
N THR A 70 1.71 13.12 -12.99
CA THR A 70 2.17 13.13 -11.59
C THR A 70 1.04 13.48 -10.62
N THR A 71 1.04 12.79 -9.48
CA THR A 71 0.15 13.09 -8.35
C THR A 71 1.01 13.28 -7.11
N ASN A 72 1.01 14.50 -6.58
CA ASN A 72 1.94 14.91 -5.53
C ASN A 72 1.30 14.83 -4.14
N ILE A 73 2.13 14.52 -3.15
CA ILE A 73 1.84 14.69 -1.73
C ILE A 73 2.87 15.67 -1.18
N MET A 74 2.40 16.79 -0.66
CA MET A 74 3.27 17.83 -0.11
C MET A 74 4.06 17.30 1.09
N GLY A 75 5.30 17.76 1.25
CA GLY A 75 6.24 17.22 2.24
C GLY A 75 5.76 17.32 3.68
N ASP A 76 5.04 18.39 4.03
CA ASP A 76 4.40 18.55 5.34
C ASP A 76 3.40 17.42 5.64
N ARG A 77 2.65 16.97 4.63
CA ARG A 77 1.71 15.84 4.74
C ARG A 77 2.43 14.51 4.88
N VAL A 78 3.52 14.31 4.15
CA VAL A 78 4.36 13.10 4.29
C VAL A 78 4.98 13.04 5.68
N ILE A 79 5.56 14.15 6.16
CA ILE A 79 6.18 14.23 7.48
C ILE A 79 5.15 13.94 8.58
N TYR A 80 3.94 14.49 8.47
CA TYR A 80 2.87 14.25 9.44
C TYR A 80 2.48 12.77 9.56
N SER A 81 2.49 12.03 8.45
CA SER A 81 2.18 10.59 8.41
C SER A 81 3.43 9.70 8.47
N SER A 82 4.62 10.26 8.66
CA SER A 82 5.90 9.54 8.51
C SER A 82 6.06 8.39 9.50
N GLU A 83 5.52 8.50 10.72
CA GLU A 83 5.57 7.42 11.71
C GLU A 83 4.78 6.18 11.27
N GLU A 84 3.58 6.38 10.70
CA GLU A 84 2.74 5.32 10.15
C GLU A 84 3.43 4.65 8.96
N MET A 85 3.99 5.45 8.05
CA MET A 85 4.69 4.93 6.87
C MET A 85 5.97 4.16 7.26
N LEU A 86 6.71 4.64 8.26
CA LEU A 86 7.89 3.97 8.79
C LEU A 86 7.52 2.67 9.51
N PHE A 87 6.38 2.65 10.21
CA PHE A 87 5.85 1.43 10.79
C PHE A 87 5.52 0.40 9.70
N ASN A 88 4.82 0.79 8.64
CA ASN A 88 4.48 -0.09 7.52
C ASN A 88 5.73 -0.60 6.80
N PHE A 89 6.73 0.26 6.57
CA PHE A 89 8.02 -0.14 6.02
C PHE A 89 8.69 -1.22 6.88
N ARG A 90 8.78 -0.98 8.19
CA ARG A 90 9.37 -1.93 9.15
C ARG A 90 8.63 -3.26 9.15
N LEU A 91 7.31 -3.22 9.19
CA LEU A 91 6.48 -4.42 9.19
C LEU A 91 6.73 -5.27 7.94
N ILE A 92 6.71 -4.65 6.75
CA ILE A 92 6.97 -5.34 5.49
C ILE A 92 8.40 -5.89 5.45
N MET A 93 9.42 -5.09 5.78
CA MET A 93 10.81 -5.55 5.81
C MET A 93 11.02 -6.74 6.76
N LEU A 94 10.32 -6.77 7.90
CA LEU A 94 10.39 -7.87 8.85
C LEU A 94 9.72 -9.14 8.32
N LEU A 95 8.64 -9.02 7.54
CA LEU A 95 7.84 -10.16 7.10
C LEU A 95 8.27 -10.72 5.73
N ASP A 96 8.92 -9.92 4.89
CA ASP A 96 9.27 -10.29 3.52
C ASP A 96 10.52 -11.19 3.42
N SER A 97 10.32 -12.48 3.73
CA SER A 97 11.36 -13.51 3.60
C SER A 97 11.70 -13.87 2.15
N VAL A 98 10.89 -13.44 1.18
CA VAL A 98 11.16 -13.66 -0.25
C VAL A 98 12.22 -12.68 -0.73
N TYR A 99 12.10 -11.42 -0.33
CA TYR A 99 13.09 -10.39 -0.63
C TYR A 99 14.39 -10.56 0.16
N GLU A 100 14.31 -10.83 1.47
CA GLU A 100 15.48 -11.10 2.31
C GLU A 100 15.24 -12.35 3.18
N PRO A 101 15.78 -13.52 2.78
CA PRO A 101 15.59 -14.76 3.52
C PRO A 101 16.19 -14.75 4.94
N ASP A 102 17.23 -13.94 5.19
CA ASP A 102 17.88 -13.88 6.49
C ASP A 102 17.11 -13.01 7.48
N ALA A 103 16.64 -13.60 8.58
CA ALA A 103 15.86 -12.91 9.59
C ALA A 103 16.63 -11.78 10.32
N GLN A 104 17.94 -11.95 10.54
CA GLN A 104 18.75 -10.93 11.20
C GLN A 104 18.96 -9.73 10.26
N LYS A 105 19.16 -9.97 8.96
CA LYS A 105 19.23 -8.89 7.96
C LYS A 105 17.92 -8.16 7.80
N ARG A 106 16.77 -8.85 7.86
CA ARG A 106 15.44 -8.20 7.88
C ARG A 106 15.28 -7.27 9.09
N LEU A 107 15.69 -7.73 10.28
CA LEU A 107 15.69 -6.90 11.49
C LEU A 107 16.60 -5.67 11.33
N ASP A 108 17.79 -5.86 10.77
CA ASP A 108 18.74 -4.77 10.52
C ASP A 108 18.19 -3.75 9.52
N LYS A 109 17.57 -4.19 8.42
CA LYS A 109 16.90 -3.33 7.43
C LYS A 109 15.76 -2.51 8.05
N ALA A 110 14.92 -3.15 8.87
CA ALA A 110 13.78 -2.49 9.50
C ALA A 110 14.21 -1.43 10.53
N PHE A 111 15.20 -1.73 11.38
CA PHE A 111 15.46 -0.91 12.57
C PHE A 111 16.81 -0.21 12.61
N ARG A 112 17.81 -0.65 11.83
CA ARG A 112 19.18 -0.13 11.91
C ARG A 112 19.61 0.58 10.64
N LYS A 113 19.75 -0.16 9.54
CA LYS A 113 20.24 0.36 8.26
C LYS A 113 19.53 -0.34 7.10
N HIS A 114 18.74 0.44 6.37
CA HIS A 114 18.24 0.08 5.05
C HIS A 114 19.07 0.80 3.98
N GLU A 115 19.08 0.23 2.78
CA GLU A 115 19.69 0.80 1.59
C GLU A 115 18.61 1.39 0.66
N PRO A 116 18.95 2.25 -0.31
CA PRO A 116 17.98 2.78 -1.27
C PRO A 116 17.18 1.70 -2.04
N ALA A 117 17.76 0.51 -2.22
CA ALA A 117 17.07 -0.62 -2.83
C ALA A 117 15.92 -1.16 -1.95
N ASP A 118 16.05 -1.09 -0.62
CA ASP A 118 15.00 -1.50 0.31
C ASP A 118 13.85 -0.48 0.29
N GLU A 119 14.19 0.81 0.20
CA GLU A 119 13.20 1.89 0.00
C GLU A 119 12.43 1.68 -1.33
N GLU A 120 13.14 1.37 -2.42
CA GLU A 120 12.51 1.11 -3.72
C GLU A 120 11.67 -0.17 -3.72
N HIS A 121 12.12 -1.23 -3.03
CA HIS A 121 11.35 -2.46 -2.89
C HIS A 121 10.03 -2.21 -2.17
N TYR A 122 10.05 -1.44 -1.08
CA TYR A 122 8.84 -0.97 -0.42
C TYR A 122 7.95 -0.13 -1.35
N ASP A 123 8.53 0.82 -2.09
CA ASP A 123 7.78 1.63 -3.05
C ASP A 123 7.19 0.79 -4.21
N SER A 124 7.77 -0.37 -4.52
CA SER A 124 7.19 -1.31 -5.47
C SER A 124 5.89 -1.93 -4.96
N TYR A 125 5.79 -2.21 -3.65
CA TYR A 125 4.54 -2.62 -3.01
C TYR A 125 3.54 -1.47 -2.91
N VAL A 126 3.98 -0.24 -2.68
CA VAL A 126 3.10 0.94 -2.75
C VAL A 126 2.40 0.97 -4.12
N ARG A 127 3.17 0.85 -5.21
CA ARG A 127 2.64 0.87 -6.58
C ARG A 127 1.74 -0.33 -6.85
N GLY A 128 2.16 -1.53 -6.48
CA GLY A 128 1.35 -2.74 -6.63
C GLY A 128 0.05 -2.70 -5.83
N GLY A 129 0.05 -2.10 -4.64
CA GLY A 129 -1.15 -1.89 -3.84
C GLY A 129 -2.11 -0.86 -4.44
N VAL A 130 -1.58 0.22 -5.04
CA VAL A 130 -2.39 1.16 -5.84
C VAL A 130 -3.10 0.44 -6.98
N ASP A 131 -2.43 -0.51 -7.63
CA ASP A 131 -3.01 -1.30 -8.70
C ASP A 131 -4.15 -2.17 -8.20
N VAL A 132 -3.93 -2.93 -7.11
CA VAL A 132 -4.98 -3.76 -6.49
C VAL A 132 -6.18 -2.90 -6.08
N LEU A 133 -5.95 -1.81 -5.36
CA LEU A 133 -7.02 -0.91 -4.90
C LEU A 133 -7.81 -0.34 -6.07
N TYR A 134 -7.13 0.12 -7.13
CA TYR A 134 -7.79 0.64 -8.32
C TYR A 134 -8.60 -0.43 -9.04
N GLU A 135 -8.01 -1.59 -9.31
CA GLU A 135 -8.65 -2.69 -10.05
C GLU A 135 -9.87 -3.24 -9.30
N LYS A 136 -9.77 -3.38 -7.98
CA LYS A 136 -10.85 -3.91 -7.13
C LYS A 136 -11.96 -2.89 -6.91
N LEU A 137 -11.64 -1.63 -6.65
CA LEU A 137 -12.63 -0.64 -6.21
C LEU A 137 -13.17 0.22 -7.35
N VAL A 138 -12.35 0.55 -8.35
CA VAL A 138 -12.66 1.60 -9.33
C VAL A 138 -12.81 1.08 -10.74
N ASP A 139 -11.93 0.17 -11.17
CA ASP A 139 -11.86 -0.23 -12.57
C ASP A 139 -13.12 -0.97 -13.01
N GLY A 140 -13.84 -0.44 -14.01
CA GLY A 140 -15.10 -1.02 -14.47
C GLY A 140 -16.32 -0.71 -13.59
N ALA A 141 -16.20 0.07 -12.52
CA ALA A 141 -17.36 0.62 -11.81
C ALA A 141 -17.99 1.74 -12.68
N THR A 142 -19.25 1.58 -13.07
CA THR A 142 -19.97 2.55 -13.92
C THR A 142 -21.09 3.28 -13.20
N SER A 143 -21.47 2.78 -12.03
CA SER A 143 -22.51 3.33 -11.16
C SER A 143 -22.10 3.26 -9.70
N THR A 144 -22.82 3.97 -8.83
CA THR A 144 -22.63 3.88 -7.37
C THR A 144 -22.84 2.48 -6.85
N ASP A 145 -23.89 1.79 -7.33
CA ASP A 145 -24.19 0.43 -6.88
C ASP A 145 -23.04 -0.52 -7.23
N ASP A 146 -22.44 -0.38 -8.42
CA ASP A 146 -21.24 -1.17 -8.80
C ASP A 146 -20.09 -0.93 -7.82
N PHE A 147 -19.85 0.34 -7.46
CA PHE A 147 -18.78 0.71 -6.55
C PHE A 147 -19.02 0.16 -5.13
N VAL A 148 -20.24 0.29 -4.59
CA VAL A 148 -20.60 -0.20 -3.25
C VAL A 148 -20.49 -1.72 -3.19
N ASN A 149 -20.97 -2.42 -4.22
CA ASN A 149 -20.83 -3.88 -4.32
C ASN A 149 -19.36 -4.28 -4.37
N ARG A 150 -18.55 -3.62 -5.18
CA ARG A 150 -17.10 -3.88 -5.27
C ARG A 150 -16.35 -3.61 -3.97
N LEU A 151 -16.70 -2.55 -3.24
CA LEU A 151 -16.14 -2.27 -1.93
C LEU A 151 -16.53 -3.37 -0.93
N SER A 152 -17.80 -3.79 -0.94
CA SER A 152 -18.27 -4.90 -0.09
C SER A 152 -17.52 -6.19 -0.41
N ASP A 153 -17.43 -6.55 -1.69
CA ASP A 153 -16.71 -7.75 -2.15
C ASP A 153 -15.23 -7.70 -1.75
N PHE A 154 -14.58 -6.54 -1.90
CA PHE A 154 -13.19 -6.37 -1.51
C PHE A 154 -12.98 -6.52 0.00
N ILE A 155 -13.87 -5.96 0.83
CA ILE A 155 -13.78 -6.10 2.30
C ILE A 155 -13.99 -7.55 2.71
N THR A 156 -15.00 -8.23 2.14
CA THR A 156 -15.24 -9.65 2.42
C THR A 156 -14.07 -10.52 1.98
N GLU A 157 -13.55 -10.33 0.76
CA GLU A 157 -12.37 -11.04 0.27
C GLU A 157 -11.14 -10.79 1.17
N PHE A 158 -10.93 -9.54 1.58
CA PHE A 158 -9.81 -9.18 2.44
C PHE A 158 -9.91 -9.88 3.80
N ASP A 159 -11.10 -9.87 4.41
CA ASP A 159 -11.36 -10.50 5.70
C ASP A 159 -11.17 -12.02 5.62
N GLU A 160 -11.76 -12.68 4.62
CA GLU A 160 -11.63 -14.13 4.41
C GLU A 160 -10.18 -14.56 4.17
N ARG A 161 -9.37 -13.74 3.50
CA ARG A 161 -7.98 -14.09 3.17
C ARG A 161 -7.01 -13.84 4.28
N PHE A 162 -7.15 -12.71 4.98
CA PHE A 162 -6.10 -12.20 5.85
C PHE A 162 -6.50 -12.15 7.33
N ASN A 163 -7.80 -12.21 7.63
CA ASN A 163 -8.32 -12.22 8.99
C ASN A 163 -8.95 -13.56 9.41
N ALA A 164 -8.83 -14.62 8.58
CA ALA A 164 -9.16 -15.96 9.01
C ALA A 164 -8.29 -16.37 10.22
N ASP A 165 -8.94 -16.73 11.32
CA ASP A 165 -8.39 -16.82 12.69
C ASP A 165 -6.95 -17.37 12.76
N ILE A 166 -6.00 -16.50 13.13
CA ILE A 166 -4.78 -16.96 13.79
C ILE A 166 -5.21 -17.39 15.19
N SER A 167 -5.25 -18.70 15.45
CA SER A 167 -5.63 -19.20 16.77
C SER A 167 -4.68 -18.64 17.84
N ASP A 168 -5.17 -18.46 19.07
CA ASP A 168 -4.34 -18.05 20.20
C ASP A 168 -3.13 -18.99 20.39
N GLU A 169 -3.26 -20.28 20.03
CA GLU A 169 -2.12 -21.19 20.01
C GLU A 169 -1.08 -20.88 18.93
N ALA A 170 -1.50 -20.39 17.75
CA ALA A 170 -0.60 -19.96 16.69
C ALA A 170 0.13 -18.66 17.08
N LEU A 171 -0.56 -17.71 17.72
CA LEU A 171 0.06 -16.51 18.30
C LEU A 171 1.04 -16.87 19.42
N ALA A 172 0.66 -17.76 20.34
CA ALA A 172 1.52 -18.17 21.45
C ALA A 172 2.86 -18.78 20.98
N LYS A 173 2.85 -19.55 19.88
CA LYS A 173 4.07 -20.11 19.28
C LYS A 173 5.07 -19.07 18.78
N CYS A 174 4.62 -17.85 18.46
CA CYS A 174 5.50 -16.75 18.06
C CYS A 174 6.24 -16.12 19.25
N PHE A 175 5.79 -16.36 20.49
CA PHE A 175 6.36 -15.78 21.72
C PHE A 175 7.12 -16.79 22.57
N ILE A 176 7.04 -18.09 22.25
CA ILE A 176 7.80 -19.13 22.94
C ILE A 176 9.17 -19.26 22.24
N PRO A 177 10.30 -19.09 22.96
CA PRO A 177 11.62 -19.33 22.38
C PRO A 177 11.67 -20.76 21.84
N SER A 178 12.13 -20.94 20.59
CA SER A 178 12.42 -22.27 20.09
C SER A 178 13.46 -22.88 21.02
N GLU A 179 13.10 -23.95 21.73
CA GLU A 179 14.08 -24.73 22.48
C GLU A 179 15.13 -25.20 21.47
N ASN A 180 16.35 -24.70 21.65
CA ASN A 180 17.51 -25.17 20.89
C ASN A 180 17.63 -26.67 21.16
N ASN A 181 17.24 -27.49 20.18
CA ASN A 181 17.63 -28.89 20.17
C ASN A 181 19.13 -28.98 19.89
N ASN A 182 19.92 -29.09 20.97
CA ASN A 182 21.17 -29.82 21.05
C ASN A 182 21.52 -30.14 22.50
#